data_AF-A0A520D156-F1
#
_entry.id   AF-A0A520D156-F1
#
_cell.length_a   1.000
_cell.length_b   1.000
_cell.length_c   1.000
_cell.angle_alpha   90.00
_cell.angle_beta   90.00
_cell.angle_gamma   90.00
#
_symmetry.space_group_name_H-M   'P 1'
#
loop_
_entity.id
_entity.type
_entity.pdbx_description
1 polymer ?
#
loop_
_entity_poly.entity_id
_entity_poly.type
_entity_poly.pdbx_seq_one_letter_code
_entity_poly.pdbx_strand_id
1 'polypeptide(L)'
;MGQASFFFANKQRLKFLLKCIAIGMPILLLLAWGVNSFEDNKAEKGTANDKGGVNYYYRESSGADNYPAPVAKMLQMYPKSQATYINVSTDKNNELEGDIYSFTADEIAKVYAFYKQGAKVIDDTPERVELEKDGQNFVITKEKVLEDDPIKDETKFGITFYNKATVNKYKTNKP
;
A
#
# COMPACT_ATOMS: atom_id res chain seq x y z
N MET A 1 -38.07 -28.21 -0.26
CA MET A 1 -37.72 -28.27 -1.69
C MET A 1 -37.78 -26.87 -2.26
N GLY A 2 -36.65 -26.38 -2.77
CA GLY A 2 -36.34 -24.94 -2.84
C GLY A 2 -36.99 -24.18 -3.99
N GLN A 3 -37.17 -22.86 -3.79
CA GLN A 3 -37.80 -21.93 -4.73
C GLN A 3 -37.13 -21.87 -6.12
N ALA A 4 -35.88 -22.31 -6.26
CA ALA A 4 -35.18 -22.39 -7.55
C ALA A 4 -35.86 -23.37 -8.54
N SER A 5 -36.47 -24.44 -8.04
CA SER A 5 -37.11 -25.51 -8.84
C SER A 5 -38.25 -24.98 -9.73
N PHE A 6 -38.88 -23.86 -9.33
CA PHE A 6 -40.02 -23.27 -10.03
C PHE A 6 -39.67 -22.67 -11.40
N PHE A 7 -38.45 -22.12 -11.53
CA PHE A 7 -37.98 -21.48 -12.77
C PHE A 7 -37.47 -22.48 -13.80
N PHE A 8 -36.94 -23.61 -13.35
CA PHE A 8 -36.47 -24.71 -14.22
C PHE A 8 -37.60 -25.64 -14.67
N ALA A 9 -38.79 -25.55 -14.05
CA ALA A 9 -39.94 -26.38 -14.38
C ALA A 9 -40.59 -26.07 -15.75
N ASN A 10 -40.34 -24.89 -16.34
CA ASN A 10 -40.95 -24.49 -17.61
C ASN A 10 -39.99 -23.65 -18.46
N LYS A 11 -39.85 -23.98 -19.75
CA LYS A 11 -39.03 -23.26 -20.74
C LYS A 11 -39.33 -21.75 -20.81
N GLN A 12 -40.57 -21.31 -20.63
CA GLN A 12 -40.91 -19.88 -20.62
C GLN A 12 -40.38 -19.18 -19.36
N ARG A 13 -40.46 -19.83 -18.20
CA ARG A 13 -39.96 -19.30 -16.93
C ARG A 13 -38.43 -19.26 -16.89
N LEU A 14 -37.79 -20.26 -17.48
CA LEU A 14 -36.35 -20.28 -17.68
C LEU A 14 -35.89 -19.14 -18.62
N LYS A 15 -36.59 -18.93 -19.74
CA LYS A 15 -36.33 -17.80 -20.65
C LYS A 15 -36.47 -16.44 -19.95
N PHE A 16 -37.47 -16.30 -19.08
CA PHE A 16 -37.65 -15.08 -18.29
C PHE A 16 -36.49 -14.86 -17.32
N LEU A 17 -36.09 -15.89 -16.56
CA LEU A 17 -34.95 -15.83 -15.65
C LEU A 17 -33.64 -15.48 -16.39
N LEU A 18 -33.39 -16.11 -17.53
CA LEU A 18 -32.20 -15.83 -18.35
C LEU A 18 -32.18 -14.40 -18.88
N LYS A 19 -33.34 -13.83 -19.24
CA LYS A 19 -33.43 -12.41 -19.63
C LYS A 19 -33.14 -11.48 -18.45
N CYS A 20 -33.64 -11.80 -17.25
CA CYS A 20 -33.33 -11.04 -16.05
C CYS A 20 -31.84 -11.08 -15.70
N ILE A 21 -31.19 -12.25 -15.83
CA ILE A 21 -29.73 -12.37 -15.63
C ILE A 21 -28.97 -11.61 -16.72
N ALA A 22 -29.37 -11.77 -17.99
CA ALA A 22 -28.71 -11.12 -19.12
C ALA A 22 -28.76 -9.58 -19.06
N ILE A 23 -29.76 -8.99 -18.39
CA ILE A 23 -29.86 -7.54 -18.20
C ILE A 23 -29.28 -7.11 -16.85
N GLY A 24 -29.61 -7.84 -15.77
CA GLY A 24 -29.22 -7.47 -14.41
C GLY A 24 -27.73 -7.70 -14.12
N MET A 25 -27.14 -8.76 -14.66
CA MET A 25 -25.74 -9.10 -14.39
C MET A 25 -24.76 -8.09 -14.99
N PRO A 26 -24.93 -7.61 -16.24
CA PRO A 26 -24.12 -6.52 -16.77
C PRO A 26 -24.20 -5.23 -15.92
N ILE A 27 -25.39 -4.87 -15.44
CA ILE A 27 -25.57 -3.68 -14.59
C ILE A 27 -24.80 -3.84 -13.26
N LEU A 28 -24.91 -5.01 -12.63
CA LEU A 28 -24.18 -5.31 -11.39
C LEU A 28 -22.66 -5.31 -11.59
N LEU A 29 -22.17 -5.86 -12.71
CA LEU A 29 -20.74 -5.85 -13.04
C LEU A 29 -20.23 -4.43 -13.31
N LEU A 30 -20.99 -3.61 -14.02
CA LEU A 30 -20.64 -2.20 -14.27
C LEU A 30 -20.63 -1.38 -12.99
N LEU A 31 -21.58 -1.60 -12.09
CA LEU A 31 -21.62 -0.93 -10.79
C LEU A 31 -20.44 -1.37 -9.90
N ALA A 32 -20.15 -2.67 -9.84
CA ALA A 32 -19.00 -3.19 -9.10
C ALA A 32 -17.68 -2.60 -9.64
N TRP A 33 -17.53 -2.56 -10.96
CA TRP A 33 -16.36 -1.96 -11.58
C TRP A 33 -16.25 -0.46 -11.29
N GLY A 34 -17.37 0.28 -11.34
CA GLY A 34 -17.39 1.71 -11.06
C GLY A 34 -17.10 2.05 -9.59
N VAL A 35 -17.60 1.25 -8.65
CA VAL A 35 -17.31 1.40 -7.21
C VAL A 35 -15.83 1.13 -6.95
N ASN A 36 -15.29 0.00 -7.42
CA ASN A 36 -13.87 -0.31 -7.26
C ASN A 36 -12.98 0.78 -7.87
N SER A 37 -13.27 1.19 -9.12
CA SER A 37 -12.50 2.25 -9.79
C SER A 37 -12.53 3.58 -9.02
N PHE A 38 -13.62 3.89 -8.32
CA PHE A 38 -13.75 5.14 -7.55
C PHE A 38 -13.05 5.05 -6.18
N GLU A 39 -13.08 3.89 -5.53
CA GLU A 39 -12.37 3.63 -4.29
C GLU A 39 -10.85 3.67 -4.51
N ASP A 40 -10.37 3.02 -5.58
CA ASP A 40 -8.96 3.06 -6.00
C ASP A 40 -8.49 4.51 -6.23
N ASN A 41 -9.27 5.29 -6.99
CA ASN A 41 -8.96 6.70 -7.27
C ASN A 41 -8.97 7.60 -6.02
N LYS A 42 -9.77 7.27 -5.00
CA LYS A 42 -9.82 8.05 -3.76
C LYS A 42 -8.66 7.72 -2.84
N ALA A 43 -8.29 6.44 -2.75
CA ALA A 43 -7.11 6.01 -2.01
C ALA A 43 -5.84 6.67 -2.57
N GLU A 44 -5.71 6.76 -3.90
CA GLU A 44 -4.59 7.43 -4.56
C GLU A 44 -4.50 8.94 -4.28
N LYS A 45 -5.63 9.62 -4.09
CA LYS A 45 -5.68 11.08 -3.86
C LYS A 45 -5.38 11.48 -2.42
N GLY A 46 -5.49 10.54 -1.48
CA GLY A 46 -5.33 10.80 -0.05
C GLY A 46 -6.38 11.77 0.52
N THR A 47 -6.28 12.03 1.82
CA THR A 47 -7.18 12.94 2.56
C THR A 47 -6.38 14.09 3.17
N ALA A 48 -6.82 15.33 3.00
CA ALA A 48 -6.16 16.49 3.62
C ALA A 48 -6.06 16.35 5.15
N ASN A 49 -4.95 16.78 5.73
CA ASN A 49 -4.67 16.68 7.16
C ASN A 49 -4.53 18.04 7.86
N ASP A 50 -4.46 18.02 9.19
CA ASP A 50 -4.31 19.18 10.07
C ASP A 50 -2.93 19.85 9.99
N LYS A 51 -1.93 19.14 9.44
CA LYS A 51 -0.57 19.66 9.17
C LYS A 51 -0.48 20.46 7.86
N GLY A 52 -1.60 20.61 7.14
CA GLY A 52 -1.67 21.33 5.86
C GLY A 52 -1.17 20.53 4.66
N GLY A 53 -1.01 19.21 4.80
CA GLY A 53 -0.69 18.28 3.71
C GLY A 53 -1.76 17.20 3.57
N VAL A 54 -1.36 15.98 3.20
CA VAL A 54 -2.27 14.88 2.83
C VAL A 54 -1.86 13.58 3.52
N ASN A 55 -2.82 12.85 4.07
CA ASN A 55 -2.66 11.48 4.56
C ASN A 55 -3.00 10.48 3.45
N TYR A 56 -2.15 9.48 3.30
CA TYR A 56 -2.31 8.35 2.41
C TYR A 56 -2.36 7.10 3.28
N TYR A 57 -3.53 6.45 3.28
CA TYR A 57 -3.76 5.22 4.02
C TYR A 57 -4.22 4.14 3.06
N TYR A 58 -3.51 3.01 3.07
CA TYR A 58 -3.84 1.81 2.31
C TYR A 58 -3.57 0.59 3.17
N ARG A 59 -4.53 -0.33 3.22
CA ARG A 59 -4.39 -1.61 3.91
C ARG A 59 -5.25 -2.65 3.20
N GLU A 60 -4.61 -3.49 2.40
CA GLU A 60 -5.30 -4.57 1.69
C GLU A 60 -4.43 -5.83 1.63
N SER A 61 -5.12 -6.96 1.52
CA SER A 61 -4.50 -8.28 1.38
C SER A 61 -3.92 -8.55 0.00
N SER A 62 -4.38 -7.83 -1.04
CA SER A 62 -3.86 -7.91 -2.41
C SER A 62 -2.52 -7.20 -2.60
N GLY A 63 -2.21 -6.23 -1.74
CA GLY A 63 -1.03 -5.37 -1.88
C GLY A 63 -1.18 -4.32 -3.00
N ALA A 64 -0.60 -3.15 -2.78
CA ALA A 64 -0.50 -2.10 -3.79
C ALA A 64 0.71 -2.37 -4.69
N ASP A 65 0.50 -2.22 -6.01
CA ASP A 65 1.57 -2.34 -7.02
C ASP A 65 2.43 -1.08 -7.14
N ASN A 66 1.95 0.05 -6.61
CA ASN A 66 2.63 1.34 -6.68
C ASN A 66 2.51 2.11 -5.37
N TYR A 67 3.53 2.91 -5.07
CA TYR A 67 3.46 3.88 -3.98
C TYR A 67 2.61 5.10 -4.35
N PRO A 68 1.98 5.78 -3.37
CA PRO A 68 1.29 7.03 -3.62
C PRO A 68 2.27 8.07 -4.18
N ALA A 69 1.77 8.97 -5.01
CA ALA A 69 2.58 9.93 -5.78
C ALA A 69 3.71 10.65 -5.00
N PRO A 70 3.50 11.18 -3.76
CA PRO A 70 4.59 11.86 -3.05
C PRO A 70 5.70 10.91 -2.60
N VAL A 71 5.37 9.66 -2.27
CA VAL A 71 6.38 8.63 -1.97
C VAL A 71 7.08 8.21 -3.26
N ALA A 72 6.35 7.96 -4.34
CA ALA A 72 6.90 7.52 -5.63
C ALA A 72 7.89 8.54 -6.25
N LYS A 73 7.70 9.85 -5.98
CA LYS A 73 8.67 10.89 -6.37
C LYS A 73 10.02 10.75 -5.65
N MET A 74 10.01 10.27 -4.42
CA MET A 74 11.21 10.11 -3.59
C MET A 74 11.83 8.72 -3.78
N LEU A 75 11.03 7.66 -3.66
CA LEU A 75 11.48 6.28 -3.64
C LEU A 75 10.74 5.46 -4.68
N GLN A 76 11.51 4.74 -5.48
CA GLN A 76 10.96 3.68 -6.31
C GLN A 76 10.61 2.49 -5.41
N MET A 77 9.47 1.87 -5.67
CA MET A 77 9.07 0.63 -5.01
C MET A 77 10.05 -0.51 -5.37
N TYR A 78 10.41 -1.34 -4.39
CA TYR A 78 11.31 -2.46 -4.64
C TYR A 78 10.68 -3.41 -5.69
N PRO A 79 11.42 -3.82 -6.74
CA PRO A 79 10.89 -4.70 -7.77
C PRO A 79 10.38 -6.01 -7.17
N LYS A 80 9.22 -6.50 -7.61
CA LYS A 80 8.61 -7.74 -7.08
C LYS A 80 8.35 -7.70 -5.56
N SER A 81 8.12 -6.49 -5.03
CA SER A 81 7.49 -6.35 -3.72
C SER A 81 6.00 -6.06 -3.86
N GLN A 82 5.26 -6.32 -2.79
CA GLN A 82 3.86 -5.91 -2.64
C GLN A 82 3.70 -5.11 -1.35
N ALA A 83 3.18 -3.89 -1.44
CA ALA A 83 2.97 -3.03 -0.29
C ALA A 83 1.58 -3.27 0.30
N THR A 84 1.48 -3.94 1.45
CA THR A 84 0.19 -4.32 2.04
C THR A 84 -0.29 -3.34 3.10
N TYR A 85 0.58 -2.41 3.50
CA TYR A 85 0.26 -1.32 4.41
C TYR A 85 1.02 -0.07 4.01
N ILE A 86 0.30 1.03 3.83
CA ILE A 86 0.85 2.36 3.62
C ILE A 86 0.10 3.27 4.58
N ASN A 87 0.83 3.93 5.46
CA ASN A 87 0.29 4.99 6.31
C ASN A 87 1.33 6.12 6.32
N VAL A 88 1.25 6.95 5.29
CA VAL A 88 2.21 8.03 5.07
C VAL A 88 1.45 9.34 4.95
N SER A 89 2.00 10.39 5.53
CA SER A 89 1.45 11.74 5.46
C SER A 89 2.47 12.71 4.93
N THR A 90 1.99 13.78 4.30
CA THR A 90 2.78 14.96 4.01
C THR A 90 2.41 16.12 4.92
N ASP A 91 3.37 16.99 5.21
CA ASP A 91 3.11 18.32 5.78
C ASP A 91 2.89 19.38 4.67
N LYS A 92 2.69 20.64 5.07
CA LYS A 92 2.58 21.79 4.14
C LYS A 92 3.79 22.00 3.20
N ASN A 93 4.94 21.42 3.51
CA ASN A 93 6.17 21.51 2.71
C ASN A 93 6.40 20.25 1.85
N ASN A 94 5.47 19.30 1.86
CA ASN A 94 5.59 17.96 1.28
C ASN A 94 6.66 17.07 1.93
N GLU A 95 7.05 17.33 3.17
CA GLU A 95 7.90 16.40 3.93
C GLU A 95 7.10 15.16 4.33
N LEU A 96 7.72 13.98 4.18
CA LEU A 96 7.07 12.71 4.42
C LEU A 96 7.24 12.28 5.87
N GLU A 97 6.18 11.71 6.43
CA GLU A 97 6.16 11.10 7.76
C GLU A 97 5.24 9.88 7.75
N GLY A 98 5.68 8.76 8.33
CA GLY A 98 4.89 7.54 8.47
C GLY A 98 5.60 6.29 7.98
N ASP A 99 4.83 5.24 7.72
CA ASP A 99 5.36 3.88 7.52
C ASP A 99 4.75 3.19 6.30
N ILE A 100 5.57 2.37 5.64
CA ILE A 100 5.16 1.44 4.60
C ILE A 100 5.65 0.05 4.98
N TYR A 101 4.78 -0.96 4.93
CA TYR A 101 5.18 -2.36 5.03
C TYR A 101 4.99 -3.06 3.70
N SER A 102 6.03 -3.78 3.28
CA SER A 102 6.06 -4.49 2.01
C SER A 102 6.63 -5.89 2.19
N PHE A 103 6.21 -6.79 1.30
CA PHE A 103 6.63 -8.19 1.25
C PHE A 103 7.35 -8.47 -0.05
N THR A 104 8.35 -9.34 -0.02
CA THR A 104 9.02 -9.85 -1.21
C THR A 104 9.61 -11.23 -0.98
N ALA A 105 9.67 -12.05 -2.03
CA ALA A 105 10.35 -13.33 -2.02
C ALA A 105 11.88 -13.23 -1.97
N ASP A 106 12.45 -12.04 -2.19
CA ASP A 106 13.89 -11.80 -2.09
C ASP A 106 14.38 -11.68 -0.63
N GLU A 107 15.68 -11.86 -0.44
CA GLU A 107 16.33 -11.63 0.86
C GLU A 107 16.46 -10.13 1.17
N ILE A 108 16.39 -9.77 2.46
CA ILE A 108 16.48 -8.38 2.92
C ILE A 108 17.77 -7.67 2.44
N ALA A 109 18.87 -8.40 2.28
CA ALA A 109 20.13 -7.84 1.83
C ALA A 109 20.02 -7.22 0.41
N LYS A 110 19.21 -7.82 -0.47
CA LYS A 110 18.94 -7.28 -1.81
C LYS A 110 18.09 -6.02 -1.74
N VAL A 111 17.10 -6.01 -0.85
CA VAL A 111 16.25 -4.83 -0.59
C VAL A 111 17.12 -3.66 -0.12
N TYR A 112 17.98 -3.88 0.87
CA TYR A 112 18.92 -2.86 1.34
C TYR A 112 19.85 -2.37 0.23
N ALA A 113 20.44 -3.28 -0.55
CA ALA A 113 21.33 -2.91 -1.65
C ALA A 113 20.61 -2.05 -2.71
N PHE A 114 19.35 -2.37 -3.02
CA PHE A 114 18.54 -1.59 -3.96
C PHE A 114 18.36 -0.14 -3.50
N TYR A 115 17.90 0.07 -2.27
CA TYR A 115 17.64 1.43 -1.78
C TYR A 115 18.92 2.24 -1.52
N LYS A 116 20.05 1.57 -1.22
CA LYS A 116 21.38 2.22 -1.11
C LYS A 116 21.86 2.83 -2.42
N GLN A 117 21.42 2.36 -3.59
CA GLN A 117 21.88 2.88 -4.89
C GLN A 117 21.40 4.31 -5.17
N GLY A 118 20.26 4.71 -4.59
CA GLY A 118 19.61 6.00 -4.89
C GLY A 118 19.64 7.00 -3.74
N ALA A 119 20.34 6.70 -2.65
CA ALA A 119 20.33 7.51 -1.43
C ALA A 119 21.69 7.46 -0.73
N LYS A 120 21.95 8.48 0.10
CA LYS A 120 23.14 8.53 0.95
C LYS A 120 22.92 7.67 2.19
N VAL A 121 23.86 6.78 2.49
CA VAL A 121 23.84 5.97 3.72
C VAL A 121 24.27 6.80 4.93
N ILE A 122 23.42 6.85 5.95
CA ILE A 122 23.71 7.48 7.25
C ILE A 122 24.22 6.45 8.24
N ASP A 123 23.52 5.31 8.33
CA ASP A 123 23.83 4.20 9.23
C ASP A 123 23.45 2.88 8.58
N ASP A 124 24.21 1.82 8.85
CA ASP A 124 24.08 0.52 8.18
C ASP A 124 24.37 -0.61 9.16
N THR A 125 23.31 -1.32 9.52
CA THR A 125 23.37 -2.48 10.43
C THR A 125 22.69 -3.68 9.77
N PRO A 126 22.94 -4.91 10.26
CA PRO A 126 22.34 -6.10 9.68
C PRO A 126 20.80 -6.11 9.66
N GLU A 127 20.14 -5.37 10.55
CA GLU A 127 18.68 -5.35 10.71
C GLU A 127 18.02 -4.03 10.26
N ARG A 128 18.84 -3.01 9.95
CA ARG A 128 18.38 -1.65 9.71
C ARG A 128 19.37 -0.86 8.86
N VAL A 129 18.86 -0.15 7.86
CA VAL A 129 19.62 0.84 7.08
C VAL A 129 18.94 2.20 7.19
N GLU A 130 19.69 3.22 7.61
CA GLU A 130 19.24 4.61 7.62
C GLU A 130 19.81 5.36 6.41
N LEU A 131 18.93 6.04 5.68
CA LEU A 131 19.21 6.66 4.40
C LEU A 131 18.71 8.12 4.37
N GLU A 132 19.39 8.94 3.58
CA GLU A 132 18.99 10.30 3.26
C GLU A 132 18.90 10.46 1.75
N LYS A 133 17.77 11.01 1.26
CA LYS A 133 17.60 11.38 -0.14
C LYS A 133 16.86 12.71 -0.22
N ASP A 134 17.38 13.64 -1.02
CA ASP A 134 16.77 14.97 -1.23
C ASP A 134 16.43 15.73 0.07
N GLY A 135 17.24 15.53 1.13
CA GLY A 135 17.04 16.17 2.44
C GLY A 135 15.95 15.53 3.32
N GLN A 136 15.41 14.38 2.92
CA GLN A 136 14.46 13.57 3.69
C GLN A 136 15.15 12.29 4.19
N ASN A 137 15.04 12.03 5.49
CA ASN A 137 15.54 10.81 6.11
C ASN A 137 14.46 9.73 6.10
N PHE A 138 14.90 8.50 5.89
CA PHE A 138 14.07 7.32 5.98
C PHE A 138 14.90 6.12 6.42
N VAL A 139 14.23 5.14 7.01
CA VAL A 139 14.84 3.93 7.53
C VAL A 139 14.18 2.73 6.91
N ILE A 140 14.99 1.72 6.58
CA ILE A 140 14.52 0.43 6.10
C ILE A 140 14.88 -0.64 7.13
N THR A 141 13.88 -1.36 7.62
CA THR A 141 14.04 -2.41 8.64
C THR A 141 13.54 -3.74 8.13
N LYS A 142 14.17 -4.83 8.60
CA LYS A 142 13.60 -6.16 8.46
C LYS A 142 12.51 -6.33 9.52
N GLU A 143 11.29 -6.61 9.08
CA GLU A 143 10.16 -6.76 10.00
C GLU A 143 9.86 -8.23 10.24
N LYS A 144 9.24 -8.52 11.40
CA LYS A 144 8.71 -9.85 11.68
C LYS A 144 7.39 -10.04 10.95
N VAL A 145 7.23 -11.18 10.28
CA VAL A 145 5.95 -11.63 9.74
C VAL A 145 5.06 -12.05 10.91
N LEU A 146 3.90 -11.41 11.05
CA LEU A 146 2.91 -11.65 12.09
C LEU A 146 1.83 -12.63 11.60
N GLU A 147 1.07 -13.23 12.51
CA GLU A 147 -0.03 -14.15 12.18
C GLU A 147 -1.14 -13.48 11.35
N ASP A 148 -1.36 -12.18 11.52
CA ASP A 148 -2.40 -11.43 10.80
C ASP A 148 -1.90 -10.81 9.48
N ASP A 149 -0.62 -10.96 9.14
CA ASP A 149 -0.10 -10.43 7.88
C ASP A 149 -0.71 -11.18 6.67
N PRO A 150 -1.05 -10.48 5.58
CA PRO A 150 -1.74 -11.09 4.44
C PRO A 150 -0.85 -12.04 3.62
N ILE A 151 0.47 -11.91 3.72
CA ILE A 151 1.46 -12.73 3.02
C ILE A 151 2.32 -13.46 4.05
N LYS A 152 2.50 -14.76 3.84
CA LYS A 152 3.32 -15.65 4.68
C LYS A 152 4.56 -16.09 3.92
N ASP A 153 5.57 -16.53 4.65
CA ASP A 153 6.81 -17.13 4.11
C ASP A 153 7.64 -16.22 3.17
N GLU A 154 7.37 -14.91 3.18
CA GLU A 154 8.13 -13.90 2.45
C GLU A 154 8.89 -12.95 3.39
N THR A 155 9.91 -12.28 2.87
CA THR A 155 10.61 -11.23 3.61
C THR A 155 9.70 -10.01 3.73
N LYS A 156 9.33 -9.66 4.97
CA LYS A 156 8.68 -8.39 5.29
C LYS A 156 9.73 -7.33 5.60
N PHE A 157 9.56 -6.14 5.02
CA PHE A 157 10.37 -4.98 5.32
C PHE A 157 9.52 -3.73 5.53
N GLY A 158 9.98 -2.87 6.43
CA GLY A 158 9.40 -1.58 6.74
C GLY A 158 10.20 -0.46 6.11
N ILE A 159 9.52 0.59 5.65
CA ILE A 159 10.11 1.89 5.30
C ILE A 159 9.45 2.95 6.17
N THR A 160 10.22 3.55 7.06
CA THR A 160 9.76 4.63 7.96
C THR A 160 10.35 5.96 7.52
N PHE A 161 9.49 6.95 7.29
CA PHE A 161 9.86 8.32 6.96
C PHE A 161 9.82 9.18 8.22
N TYR A 162 10.89 9.96 8.44
CA TYR A 162 10.95 10.91 9.54
C TYR A 162 10.95 12.33 9.02
N ASN A 163 9.99 13.15 9.45
CA ASN A 163 10.05 14.58 9.18
C ASN A 163 11.30 15.22 9.82
N LYS A 164 11.71 16.40 9.35
CA LYS A 164 12.94 17.05 9.86
C LYS A 164 12.89 17.37 11.35
N ALA A 165 11.71 17.70 11.88
CA ALA A 165 11.54 17.97 13.30
C ALA A 165 11.87 16.74 14.17
N THR A 166 11.42 15.56 13.73
CA THR A 166 11.66 14.27 14.37
C THR A 166 13.15 13.91 14.29
N VAL A 167 13.78 14.08 13.12
CA VAL A 167 15.23 13.85 12.97
C VAL A 167 16.05 14.76 13.88
N ASN A 168 15.71 16.05 13.94
CA ASN A 168 16.42 17.02 14.79
C ASN A 168 16.32 16.65 16.27
N LYS A 169 15.15 16.20 16.74
CA LYS A 169 14.96 15.72 18.11
C LYS A 169 15.85 14.53 18.45
N TYR A 170 16.08 13.61 17.51
CA TYR A 170 17.00 12.49 17.72
C TYR A 170 18.46 12.92 17.73
N LYS A 171 18.84 13.89 16.89
CA LYS A 171 20.22 14.42 16.85
C LYS A 171 20.60 15.17 18.12
N THR A 172 19.67 15.91 18.74
CA THR A 172 19.91 16.63 19.99
C THR A 172 19.90 15.73 21.23
N ASN A 173 19.37 14.51 21.12
CA ASN A 173 19.26 13.55 22.22
C ASN A 173 20.30 12.42 22.14
N LYS A 174 21.38 12.57 21.37
CA LYS A 174 22.54 11.68 21.50
C LYS A 174 23.16 11.90 22.89
N PRO A 175 23.35 10.85 23.71
CA PRO A 175 24.02 10.96 25.01
C PRO A 175 25.46 11.47 24.89
#